data_AF-A0A0S4TTZ2-F1
#
_entry.id   AF-A0A0S4TTZ2-F1
#
_cell.length_a   1.000
_cell.length_b   1.000
_cell.length_c   1.000
_cell.angle_alpha   90.00
_cell.angle_beta   90.00
_cell.angle_gamma   90.00
#
_symmetry.space_group_name_H-M   'P 1'
#
loop_
_entity.id
_entity.type
_entity.pdbx_description
1 polymer ?
#
loop_
_entity_poly.entity_id
_entity_poly.type
_entity_poly.pdbx_seq_one_letter_code
_entity_poly.pdbx_strand_id
1 'polypeptide(L)'
;MFDASGHLQRLGIAPRRDGVDTGTGQAPFRQQRHQPPLRQLRISPTVFMVYWSRRAGQHVVHVEDFGNGVVYSNIFLPDGSAQRLKGTLTPVK
;
A
#
# COMPACT_ATOMS: atom_id res chain seq x y z
N MET A 1 -14.70 -8.41 3.70
CA MET A 1 -13.51 -8.88 2.99
C MET A 1 -12.94 -7.67 2.27
N PHE A 2 -11.90 -7.04 2.82
CA PHE A 2 -11.31 -5.83 2.23
C PHE A 2 -9.81 -6.04 2.10
N ASP A 3 -9.39 -5.97 0.85
CA ASP A 3 -8.12 -6.42 0.32
C ASP A 3 -7.00 -5.38 0.58
N ALA A 4 -6.02 -5.75 1.40
CA ALA A 4 -4.76 -5.01 1.57
C ALA A 4 -3.71 -5.39 0.49
N SER A 5 -3.99 -6.40 -0.33
CA SER A 5 -3.11 -6.90 -1.41
C SER A 5 -3.12 -6.00 -2.64
N GLY A 6 -4.12 -5.14 -2.82
CA GLY A 6 -4.17 -4.18 -3.93
C GLY A 6 -3.07 -3.10 -3.91
N HIS A 7 -2.38 -2.87 -2.78
CA HIS A 7 -1.32 -1.86 -2.67
C HIS A 7 0.11 -2.43 -2.65
N LEU A 8 0.28 -3.71 -2.28
CA LEU A 8 1.59 -4.37 -2.26
C LEU A 8 2.03 -4.90 -3.65
N GLN A 9 1.18 -4.85 -4.67
CA GLN A 9 1.53 -5.27 -6.05
C GLN A 9 2.45 -4.28 -6.81
N ARG A 10 2.98 -3.23 -6.17
CA ARG A 10 3.79 -2.20 -6.87
C ARG A 10 5.18 -1.97 -6.26
N LEU A 11 5.76 -3.01 -5.65
CA LEU A 11 7.20 -3.07 -5.37
C LEU A 11 7.94 -3.71 -6.56
N GLY A 12 7.87 -3.04 -7.72
CA GLY A 12 8.83 -3.08 -8.84
C GLY A 12 9.78 -4.26 -9.09
N ILE A 13 9.35 -5.52 -9.03
CA ILE A 13 10.09 -6.64 -9.66
C ILE A 13 9.28 -7.11 -10.86
N ALA A 14 9.53 -6.52 -12.03
CA ALA A 14 9.03 -7.01 -13.31
C ALA A 14 10.12 -7.87 -13.98
N PRO A 15 9.77 -9.01 -14.61
CA PRO A 15 10.71 -9.77 -15.41
C PRO A 15 11.12 -8.94 -16.64
N ARG A 16 12.42 -8.94 -16.96
CA ARG A 16 12.92 -8.38 -18.23
C ARG A 16 12.15 -9.02 -19.39
N ARG A 17 11.53 -8.20 -20.22
CA ARG A 17 11.14 -8.60 -21.58
C ARG A 17 11.91 -7.73 -22.55
N ASP A 18 12.79 -8.39 -23.29
CA ASP A 18 13.42 -7.88 -24.49
C ASP A 18 12.35 -7.74 -25.58
N GLY A 19 12.38 -6.64 -26.33
CA GLY A 19 11.52 -6.47 -27.51
C GLY A 19 11.25 -4.99 -27.86
N VAL A 20 11.72 -4.59 -29.04
CA VAL A 20 11.65 -3.25 -29.64
C VAL A 20 10.31 -3.01 -30.37
N ASP A 21 9.74 -1.82 -30.13
CA ASP A 21 8.91 -0.89 -30.95
C ASP A 21 7.94 -1.44 -32.03
N THR A 22 6.67 -1.05 -32.14
CA THR A 22 6.15 0.21 -32.74
C THR A 22 4.61 0.14 -32.76
N GLY A 23 3.89 1.28 -32.66
CA GLY A 23 2.49 1.32 -33.11
C GLY A 23 1.57 2.32 -32.39
N THR A 24 1.15 3.34 -33.15
CA THR A 24 0.16 4.38 -32.87
C THR A 24 -1.15 3.83 -32.29
N GLY A 25 -1.52 4.31 -31.11
CA GLY A 25 -2.84 4.08 -30.51
C GLY A 25 -2.90 4.74 -29.13
N GLN A 26 -3.56 5.89 -29.02
CA GLN A 26 -3.81 6.51 -27.71
C GLN A 26 -4.66 5.54 -26.87
N ALA A 27 -4.00 4.84 -25.95
CA ALA A 27 -4.69 4.13 -24.88
C ALA A 27 -5.52 5.16 -24.07
N PRO A 28 -6.76 4.82 -23.64
CA PRO A 28 -7.57 5.76 -22.89
C PRO A 28 -6.80 6.20 -21.65
N PHE A 29 -6.83 7.51 -21.37
CA PHE A 29 -6.20 8.15 -20.22
C PHE A 29 -6.63 7.42 -18.95
N ARG A 30 -5.86 6.41 -18.54
CA ARG A 30 -6.10 5.64 -17.34
C ARG A 30 -5.91 6.65 -16.23
N GLN A 31 -7.00 7.09 -15.61
CA GLN A 31 -6.97 8.05 -14.50
C GLN A 31 -5.81 7.66 -13.60
N GLN A 32 -4.74 8.44 -13.64
CA GLN A 32 -3.64 8.27 -12.71
C GLN A 32 -4.25 8.63 -11.37
N ARG A 33 -4.70 7.61 -10.64
CA ARG A 33 -5.12 7.77 -9.26
C ARG A 33 -3.92 8.39 -8.56
N HIS A 34 -4.00 9.69 -8.28
CA HIS A 34 -3.02 10.39 -7.47
C HIS A 34 -3.03 9.69 -6.12
N GLN A 35 -2.03 8.85 -5.89
CA GLN A 35 -1.88 8.18 -4.61
C GLN A 35 -1.46 9.27 -3.62
N PRO A 36 -2.11 9.37 -2.45
CA PRO A 36 -1.66 10.29 -1.44
C PRO A 36 -0.21 9.95 -1.06
N PRO A 37 0.62 10.94 -0.71
CA PRO A 37 1.99 10.68 -0.29
C PRO A 37 2.00 9.73 0.90
N LEU A 38 2.73 8.62 0.73
CA LEU A 38 2.90 7.57 1.72
C LEU A 38 4.27 7.73 2.39
N ARG A 39 4.33 7.50 3.70
CA ARG A 39 5.57 7.51 4.48
C ARG A 39 5.77 6.15 5.12
N GLN A 40 6.94 5.58 4.91
CA GLN A 40 7.35 4.31 5.50
C GLN A 40 8.58 4.52 6.38
N LEU A 41 8.56 3.94 7.57
CA LEU A 41 9.68 3.94 8.51
C LEU A 41 9.99 2.50 8.89
N ARG A 42 11.25 2.08 8.74
CA ARG A 42 11.71 0.79 9.26
C ARG A 42 11.96 0.93 10.76
N ILE A 43 11.27 0.15 11.58
CA ILE A 43 11.42 0.13 13.05
C ILE A 43 12.44 -0.92 13.47
N SER A 44 12.41 -2.09 12.83
CA SER A 44 13.32 -3.22 13.05
C SER A 44 13.60 -3.95 11.73
N PRO A 45 14.46 -4.97 11.68
CA PRO A 45 14.74 -5.71 10.44
C PRO A 45 13.50 -6.25 9.72
N THR A 46 12.44 -6.62 10.46
CA THR A 46 11.21 -7.22 9.93
C THR A 46 9.96 -6.39 10.19
N VAL A 47 10.06 -5.24 10.86
CA VAL A 47 8.92 -4.41 11.25
C VAL A 47 8.99 -3.03 10.61
N PHE A 48 7.90 -2.65 9.95
CA PHE A 48 7.74 -1.36 9.29
C PHE A 48 6.50 -0.63 9.81
N MET A 49 6.61 0.67 10.03
CA MET A 49 5.47 1.54 10.17
C MET A 49 5.16 2.19 8.82
N VAL A 50 3.90 2.14 8.39
CA VAL A 50 3.44 2.80 7.16
C VAL A 50 2.35 3.79 7.53
N TYR A 51 2.46 5.02 7.05
CA TYR A 51 1.50 6.08 7.30
C TYR A 51 1.05 6.73 5.99
N TRP A 52 -0.25 7.03 5.90
CA TRP A 52 -0.78 7.92 4.87
C TRP A 52 -2.05 8.64 5.33
N SER A 53 -2.36 9.74 4.65
CA SER A 53 -3.65 10.40 4.72
C SER A 53 -4.54 9.90 3.59
N ARG A 54 -5.78 9.48 3.88
CA ARG A 54 -6.72 9.06 2.84
C ARG A 54 -7.59 10.22 2.34
N ARG A 55 -7.93 11.14 3.25
CA ARG A 55 -8.62 12.41 3.03
C ARG A 55 -8.39 13.32 4.25
N ALA A 56 -8.80 14.59 4.17
CA ALA A 56 -8.69 15.51 5.31
C ALA A 56 -9.29 14.90 6.59
N GLY A 57 -8.51 14.92 7.68
CA GLY A 57 -8.88 14.34 8.98
C GLY A 57 -8.94 12.82 9.04
N GLN A 58 -8.68 12.09 7.95
CA GLN A 58 -8.62 10.62 7.97
C GLN A 58 -7.20 10.12 7.70
N HIS A 59 -6.63 9.48 8.72
CA HIS A 59 -5.26 8.99 8.71
C HIS A 59 -5.21 7.50 8.99
N VAL A 60 -4.26 6.82 8.35
CA VAL A 60 -4.01 5.40 8.60
C VAL A 60 -2.56 5.22 9.00
N VAL A 61 -2.36 4.45 10.06
CA VAL A 61 -1.05 3.94 10.48
C VAL A 61 -1.13 2.43 10.46
N HIS A 62 -0.25 1.80 9.68
CA HIS A 62 0.03 0.38 9.77
C HIS A 62 1.32 0.14 10.55
N VAL A 63 1.33 -0.94 11.32
CA VAL A 63 2.55 -1.61 11.78
C VAL A 63 2.55 -3.00 11.15
N GLU A 64 3.47 -3.23 10.23
CA GLU A 64 3.61 -4.44 9.45
C GLU A 64 4.81 -5.22 9.98
N ASP A 65 4.56 -6.34 10.64
CA ASP A 65 5.57 -7.25 11.14
C ASP A 65 5.62 -8.48 10.22
N PHE A 66 6.56 -8.44 9.30
CA PHE A 66 6.80 -9.53 8.34
C PHE A 66 7.44 -10.75 8.99
N GLY A 67 8.09 -10.60 10.16
CA GLY A 67 8.68 -11.72 10.90
C GLY A 67 7.61 -12.62 11.51
N ASN A 68 6.53 -12.01 11.99
CA ASN A 68 5.37 -12.73 12.55
C ASN A 68 4.18 -12.84 11.57
N GLY A 69 4.30 -12.31 10.36
CA GLY A 69 3.24 -12.36 9.35
C GLY A 69 1.95 -11.64 9.78
N VAL A 70 2.06 -10.52 10.49
CA VAL A 70 0.92 -9.79 11.07
C VAL A 70 0.97 -8.31 10.73
N VAL A 71 -0.20 -7.71 10.55
CA VAL A 71 -0.37 -6.26 10.41
C VAL A 71 -1.38 -5.73 11.42
N TYR A 72 -1.07 -4.60 12.01
CA TYR A 72 -2.00 -3.81 12.82
C TYR A 72 -2.33 -2.52 12.08
N SER A 73 -3.61 -2.22 11.92
CA SER A 73 -4.08 -0.98 11.28
C SER A 73 -4.82 -0.11 12.29
N ASN A 74 -4.34 1.11 12.47
CA ASN A 74 -5.02 2.16 13.22
C ASN A 74 -5.56 3.20 12.22
N ILE A 75 -6.88 3.33 12.15
CA ILE A 75 -7.58 4.25 11.24
C ILE A 75 -8.21 5.34 12.08
N PHE A 76 -7.66 6.54 12.03
CA PHE A 76 -8.19 7.72 12.70
C PHE A 76 -9.19 8.42 11.76
N LEU A 77 -10.37 8.72 12.29
CA LEU A 77 -11.46 9.36 11.56
C LEU A 77 -11.53 10.87 11.87
N PRO A 78 -12.16 11.68 11.00
CA PRO A 78 -12.25 13.13 11.21
C PRO A 78 -12.97 13.56 12.49
N ASP A 79 -13.83 12.70 13.05
CA ASP A 79 -14.52 12.93 14.31
C ASP A 79 -13.65 12.62 15.55
N GLY A 80 -12.37 12.30 15.34
CA GLY A 80 -11.42 11.94 16.39
C GLY A 80 -11.51 10.49 16.85
N SER A 81 -12.48 9.71 16.37
CA SER A 81 -12.58 8.29 16.68
C SER A 81 -11.50 7.48 15.95
N ALA A 82 -11.23 6.27 16.46
CA ALA A 82 -10.22 5.39 15.88
C ALA A 82 -10.71 3.94 15.78
N GLN A 83 -10.59 3.36 14.59
CA GLN A 83 -10.76 1.93 14.36
C GLN A 83 -9.42 1.22 14.45
N ARG A 84 -9.41 0.04 15.08
CA ARG A 84 -8.22 -0.78 15.28
C ARG A 84 -8.47 -2.17 14.72
N LEU A 85 -7.65 -2.57 13.76
CA LEU A 85 -7.77 -3.85 13.07
C LEU A 85 -6.47 -4.63 13.16
N LYS A 86 -6.58 -5.95 13.12
CA LYS A 86 -5.46 -6.88 13.01
C LYS A 86 -5.70 -7.77 11.79
N GLY A 87 -4.66 -8.00 11.00
CA GLY A 87 -4.69 -8.88 9.84
C GLY A 87 -3.46 -9.77 9.77
N THR A 88 -3.52 -10.77 8.89
CA THR A 88 -2.38 -11.62 8.54
C THR A 88 -1.77 -11.12 7.24
N LEU A 89 -0.44 -11.07 7.19
CA LEU A 89 0.32 -10.78 5.98
C LEU A 89 0.62 -12.09 5.26
N THR A 90 0.38 -12.12 3.96
CA THR A 90 0.73 -13.26 3.11
C THR A 90 1.52 -12.75 1.92
N PRO A 91 2.71 -13.32 1.64
CA PRO A 91 3.49 -12.97 0.45
C PRO A 91 2.66 -13.20 -0.81
N VAL A 92 2.68 -12.22 -1.71
CA VAL A 92 2.12 -12.38 -3.06
C VAL A 92 3.16 -13.11 -3.90
N LYS A 93 2.72 -14.12 -4.68
CA LYS A 93 3.54 -14.84 -5.64
C LYS A 93 3.59 -14.14 -6.99
#